data_AF-F3GJJ0-F1
#
_entry.id   AF-F3GJJ0-F1
#
_cell.length_a   1.000
_cell.length_b   1.000
_cell.length_c   1.000
_cell.angle_alpha   90.00
_cell.angle_beta   90.00
_cell.angle_gamma   90.00
#
_symmetry.space_group_name_H-M   'P 1'
#
loop_
_entity.id
_entity.type
_entity.pdbx_description
1 polymer ?
#
loop_
_entity_poly.entity_id
_entity_poly.type
_entity_poly.pdbx_seq_one_letter_code
_entity_poly.pdbx_strand_id
1 'polypeptide(L)'
;MISEHPQVNSDPTAQPPGNTRFNGAITGLYGDVLQGWALDTQHVDERLVVEVYVDGACVSLVRADQFHPRAGADDPFHGFGVQLRQGWLDNAKHISARVANSDCWLAGDL
;
A
#
# COMPACT_ATOMS: atom_id res chain seq x y z
N MET A 1 -18.39 21.85 -48.63
CA MET A 1 -18.01 20.44 -48.45
C MET A 1 -17.92 20.20 -46.96
N ILE A 2 -18.86 19.42 -46.45
CA ILE A 2 -18.91 18.91 -45.07
C ILE A 2 -17.77 17.91 -44.85
N SER A 3 -17.22 17.85 -43.64
CA SER A 3 -16.70 16.63 -43.02
C SER A 3 -16.57 16.86 -41.52
N GLU A 4 -17.34 16.09 -40.79
CA GLU A 4 -17.42 16.01 -39.33
C GLU A 4 -16.19 15.27 -38.77
N HIS A 5 -15.66 15.72 -37.63
CA HIS A 5 -14.77 14.91 -36.80
C HIS A 5 -15.44 14.69 -35.43
N PRO A 6 -15.60 13.43 -34.97
CA PRO A 6 -16.35 13.11 -33.77
C PRO A 6 -15.59 13.44 -32.48
N GLN A 7 -16.37 13.84 -31.49
CA GLN A 7 -16.01 14.16 -30.12
C GLN A 7 -15.48 12.91 -29.39
N VAL A 8 -14.20 12.88 -29.04
CA VAL A 8 -13.66 11.85 -28.12
C VAL A 8 -14.01 12.28 -26.70
N ASN A 9 -15.07 11.69 -26.16
CA ASN A 9 -15.37 11.72 -24.73
C ASN A 9 -14.20 11.07 -23.98
N SER A 10 -13.46 11.88 -23.22
CA SER A 10 -12.43 11.36 -22.31
C SER A 10 -13.10 11.09 -20.97
N ASP A 11 -13.27 9.80 -20.64
CA ASP A 11 -13.65 9.35 -19.30
C ASP A 11 -12.65 9.89 -18.26
N PRO A 12 -13.09 10.51 -17.15
CA PRO A 12 -12.18 11.08 -16.16
C PRO A 12 -11.66 10.07 -15.10
N THR A 13 -11.83 8.75 -15.28
CA THR A 13 -11.50 7.76 -14.22
C THR A 13 -10.26 6.91 -14.45
N ALA A 14 -9.53 7.10 -15.55
CA ALA A 14 -8.22 6.46 -15.70
C ALA A 14 -7.11 7.42 -15.26
N GLN A 15 -6.85 7.47 -13.95
CA GLN A 15 -5.62 8.08 -13.45
C GLN A 15 -4.44 7.38 -14.15
N PRO A 16 -3.55 8.10 -14.87
CA PRO A 16 -2.38 7.48 -15.47
C PRO A 16 -1.59 6.76 -14.37
N PRO A 17 -0.89 5.65 -14.65
CA PRO A 17 0.02 5.06 -13.68
C PRO A 17 1.09 6.11 -13.41
N GLY A 18 0.89 6.90 -12.36
CA GLY A 18 1.93 7.75 -11.83
C GLY A 18 3.10 6.83 -11.54
N ASN A 19 4.30 7.23 -11.92
CA ASN A 19 5.52 6.63 -11.40
C ASN A 19 5.54 6.89 -9.89
N THR A 20 4.79 6.10 -9.13
CA THR A 20 4.72 6.22 -7.69
C THR A 20 6.04 5.67 -7.19
N ARG A 21 6.88 6.55 -6.65
CA ARG A 21 8.14 6.22 -6.00
C ARG A 21 7.98 5.01 -5.07
N PHE A 22 6.87 4.98 -4.33
CA PHE A 22 6.55 3.89 -3.43
C PHE A 22 5.52 2.93 -4.03
N ASN A 23 5.76 1.64 -3.85
CA ASN A 23 4.83 0.57 -4.18
C ASN A 23 4.62 -0.31 -2.96
N GLY A 24 3.45 -0.94 -2.86
CA GLY A 24 3.19 -1.88 -1.80
C GLY A 24 1.74 -2.30 -1.73
N ALA A 25 1.47 -3.32 -0.93
CA ALA A 25 0.12 -3.79 -0.70
C ALA A 25 -0.03 -4.44 0.67
N ILE A 26 -1.22 -4.32 1.26
CA ILE A 26 -1.69 -5.25 2.28
C ILE A 26 -2.03 -6.56 1.59
N THR A 27 -1.51 -7.67 2.11
CA THR A 27 -1.74 -9.01 1.56
C THR A 27 -2.76 -9.81 2.36
N GLY A 28 -3.01 -9.44 3.61
CA GLY A 28 -4.05 -10.04 4.44
C GLY A 28 -3.87 -9.80 5.93
N LEU A 29 -4.90 -10.15 6.69
CA LEU A 29 -4.90 -10.24 8.15
C LEU A 29 -5.06 -11.72 8.53
N TYR A 30 -4.05 -12.29 9.17
CA TYR A 30 -4.05 -13.70 9.59
C TYR A 30 -4.13 -13.77 11.12
N GLY A 31 -5.33 -14.00 11.63
CA GLY A 31 -5.60 -13.82 13.06
C GLY A 31 -5.49 -12.35 13.41
N ASP A 32 -4.51 -11.99 14.24
CA ASP A 32 -4.22 -10.62 14.62
C ASP A 32 -2.97 -10.04 13.93
N VAL A 33 -2.39 -10.76 12.97
CA VAL A 33 -1.18 -10.32 12.25
C VAL A 33 -1.54 -9.74 10.89
N LEU A 34 -1.38 -8.43 10.72
CA LEU A 34 -1.47 -7.76 9.42
C LEU A 34 -0.17 -7.98 8.65
N GLN A 35 -0.29 -8.43 7.40
CA GLN A 35 0.85 -8.64 6.51
C GLN A 35 0.75 -7.82 5.25
N GLY A 36 1.91 -7.45 4.72
CA GLY A 36 2.03 -6.76 3.45
C GLY A 36 3.48 -6.55 3.05
N TRP A 37 3.70 -5.65 2.09
CA TRP A 37 5.02 -5.24 1.65
C TRP A 37 5.01 -3.77 1.20
N ALA A 38 6.18 -3.12 1.27
CA ALA A 38 6.37 -1.75 0.80
C ALA A 38 7.81 -1.52 0.30
N LEU A 39 7.95 -0.99 -0.92
CA LEU A 39 9.20 -0.77 -1.64
C LEU A 39 9.33 0.70 -2.09
N ASP A 40 10.51 1.29 -1.91
CA ASP A 40 10.92 2.49 -2.65
C ASP A 40 11.60 2.07 -3.96
N THR A 41 10.94 2.32 -5.08
CA THR A 41 11.44 1.98 -6.42
C THR A 41 12.67 2.80 -6.85
N GLN A 42 12.94 3.92 -6.16
CA GLN A 42 14.12 4.75 -6.39
C GLN A 42 15.28 4.38 -5.46
N HIS A 43 15.00 3.74 -4.32
CA HIS A 43 15.99 3.31 -3.33
C HIS A 43 15.66 1.90 -2.82
N VAL A 44 15.89 0.90 -3.66
CA VAL A 44 15.51 -0.50 -3.39
C VAL A 44 16.24 -1.12 -2.19
N ASP A 45 17.34 -0.52 -1.71
CA ASP A 45 18.03 -0.98 -0.51
C ASP A 45 17.40 -0.42 0.78
N GLU A 46 16.49 0.56 0.68
CA GLU A 46 15.83 1.15 1.85
C GLU A 46 14.70 0.26 2.37
N ARG A 47 14.61 0.16 3.70
CA ARG A 47 13.51 -0.52 4.39
C ARG A 47 12.53 0.51 4.90
N LEU A 48 11.42 0.65 4.19
CA LEU A 48 10.38 1.62 4.51
C LEU A 48 9.77 1.35 5.89
N VAL A 49 9.35 2.42 6.56
CA VAL A 49 8.46 2.32 7.72
C VAL A 49 7.03 2.49 7.22
N VAL A 50 6.16 1.59 7.65
CA VAL A 50 4.74 1.57 7.32
C VAL A 50 3.93 1.95 8.54
N GLU A 51 3.04 2.90 8.37
CA GLU A 51 2.01 3.31 9.32
C GLU A 51 0.78 2.45 9.10
N VAL A 52 0.29 1.78 10.14
CA VAL A 52 -0.94 0.98 10.09
C VAL A 52 -2.07 1.73 10.76
N TYR A 53 -3.19 1.82 10.06
CA TYR A 53 -4.38 2.52 10.48
C TYR A 53 -5.55 1.55 10.67
N VAL A 54 -6.30 1.76 11.75
CA VAL A 54 -7.60 1.12 11.99
C VAL A 54 -8.63 2.23 12.15
N ASP A 55 -9.66 2.24 11.30
CA ASP A 55 -10.72 3.26 11.27
C ASP A 55 -10.18 4.71 11.25
N GLY A 56 -9.06 4.91 10.55
CA GLY A 56 -8.40 6.22 10.41
C GLY A 56 -7.48 6.63 11.56
N ALA A 57 -7.37 5.82 12.63
CA ALA A 57 -6.41 6.04 13.70
C ALA A 57 -5.12 5.24 13.44
N CYS A 58 -3.96 5.89 13.52
CA CYS A 58 -2.67 5.19 13.44
C CYS A 58 -2.44 4.38 14.73
N VAL A 59 -2.33 3.06 14.60
CA VAL A 59 -2.21 2.13 15.73
C VAL A 59 -0.84 1.46 15.82
N SER A 60 -0.07 1.44 14.73
CA SER A 60 1.26 0.83 14.73
C SER A 60 2.19 1.42 13.65
N LEU A 61 3.49 1.31 13.92
CA LEU A 61 4.57 1.53 12.96
C LEU A 61 5.33 0.21 12.80
N VAL A 62 5.62 -0.20 11.57
CA VAL A 62 6.36 -1.44 11.29
C VAL A 62 7.36 -1.21 10.17
N ARG A 63 8.55 -1.80 10.29
CA ARG A 63 9.55 -1.75 9.23
C ARG A 63 9.27 -2.86 8.20
N ALA A 64 9.35 -2.52 6.93
CA ALA A 64 9.26 -3.43 5.81
C ALA A 64 10.61 -4.09 5.55
N ASP A 65 11.07 -4.95 6.48
CA ASP A 65 12.39 -5.61 6.47
C ASP A 65 12.32 -7.14 6.43
N GLN A 66 11.11 -7.70 6.34
CA GLN A 66 10.87 -9.14 6.28
C GLN A 66 10.92 -9.64 4.85
N PHE A 67 11.17 -10.93 4.66
CA PHE A 67 11.10 -11.55 3.34
C PHE A 67 9.66 -11.49 2.80
N HIS A 68 9.50 -11.07 1.55
CA HIS A 68 8.25 -11.16 0.81
C HIS A 68 8.50 -11.50 -0.67
N PRO A 69 7.93 -12.59 -1.21
CA PRO A 69 8.27 -13.10 -2.53
C PRO A 69 7.83 -12.19 -3.68
N ARG A 70 6.96 -11.20 -3.43
CA ARG A 70 6.48 -10.24 -4.44
C ARG A 70 7.07 -8.83 -4.27
N ALA A 71 8.01 -8.63 -3.35
CA ALA A 71 8.62 -7.34 -3.08
C ALA A 71 9.48 -6.80 -4.23
N GLY A 72 10.12 -7.68 -5.01
CA GLY A 72 11.05 -7.34 -6.07
C GLY A 72 11.93 -8.55 -6.41
N ALA A 73 12.53 -8.57 -7.59
CA ALA A 73 13.35 -9.70 -8.05
C ALA A 73 14.77 -9.71 -7.45
N ASP A 74 15.33 -8.53 -7.17
CA ASP A 74 16.73 -8.39 -6.75
C ASP A 74 16.91 -8.37 -5.23
N ASP A 75 15.96 -7.78 -4.49
CA ASP A 75 15.90 -7.78 -3.02
C ASP A 75 14.48 -8.18 -2.56
N PRO A 76 14.31 -9.34 -1.90
CA PRO A 76 13.01 -9.78 -1.43
C PRO A 76 12.65 -9.24 -0.03
N PHE A 77 13.51 -8.48 0.64
CA PHE A 77 13.29 -8.07 2.04
C PHE A 77 12.52 -6.75 2.17
N HIS A 78 11.30 -6.70 1.64
CA HIS A 78 10.39 -5.54 1.77
C HIS A 78 9.02 -5.90 2.34
N GLY A 79 8.89 -7.08 2.93
CA GLY A 79 7.71 -7.51 3.65
C GLY A 79 7.61 -6.88 5.04
N PHE A 80 6.39 -6.80 5.55
CA PHE A 80 6.14 -6.55 6.97
C PHE A 80 5.07 -7.50 7.49
N GLY A 81 5.17 -7.77 8.78
CA GLY A 81 4.15 -8.47 9.55
C GLY A 81 4.07 -7.80 10.92
N VAL A 82 2.88 -7.35 11.32
CA VAL A 82 2.66 -6.67 12.60
C VAL A 82 1.45 -7.23 13.32
N GLN A 83 1.65 -7.57 14.59
CA GLN A 83 0.57 -8.01 15.46
C GLN A 83 -0.22 -6.79 15.94
N LEU A 84 -1.51 -6.76 15.62
CA LEU A 84 -2.46 -5.76 16.07
C LEU A 84 -3.12 -6.22 17.35
N ARG A 85 -3.41 -5.28 18.27
CA ARG A 85 -4.11 -5.62 19.51
C ARG A 85 -5.55 -6.03 19.18
N GLN A 86 -6.04 -7.09 19.81
CA GLN A 86 -7.42 -7.56 19.59
C GLN A 86 -8.47 -6.45 19.80
N GLY A 87 -8.30 -5.60 20.81
CA GLY A 87 -9.23 -4.49 21.06
C GLY A 87 -9.32 -3.45 19.93
N TRP A 88 -8.34 -3.40 19.01
CA TRP A 88 -8.47 -2.61 17.79
C TRP A 88 -9.25 -3.35 16.70
N LEU A 89 -9.14 -4.68 16.64
CA LEU A 89 -9.76 -5.52 15.62
C LEU A 89 -11.24 -5.85 15.91
N ASP A 90 -11.63 -5.95 17.18
CA ASP A 90 -12.96 -6.41 17.61
C ASP A 90 -14.13 -5.68 16.92
N ASN A 91 -13.95 -4.41 16.55
CA ASN A 91 -14.95 -3.61 15.86
C ASN A 91 -14.38 -2.82 14.66
N ALA A 92 -13.20 -3.22 14.17
CA ALA A 92 -12.57 -2.56 13.03
C ALA A 92 -13.49 -2.65 11.80
N LYS A 93 -13.71 -1.51 11.14
CA LYS A 93 -14.44 -1.45 9.87
C LYS A 93 -13.52 -1.31 8.67
N HIS A 94 -12.33 -0.76 8.91
CA HIS A 94 -11.37 -0.48 7.86
C HIS A 94 -9.95 -0.55 8.40
N ILE A 95 -9.12 -1.38 7.79
CA ILE A 95 -7.68 -1.45 8.03
C ILE A 95 -6.96 -0.99 6.77
N SER A 96 -6.06 -0.02 6.92
CA SER A 96 -5.26 0.53 5.82
C SER A 96 -3.82 0.77 6.27
N ALA A 97 -2.93 0.96 5.31
CA ALA A 97 -1.52 1.18 5.59
C ALA A 97 -0.92 2.22 4.64
N ARG A 98 0.03 3.01 5.12
CA ARG A 98 0.69 4.09 4.38
C ARG A 98 2.20 4.06 4.61
N VAL A 99 3.00 4.47 3.63
CA VAL A 99 4.42 4.70 3.85
C VAL A 99 4.59 5.95 4.72
N ALA A 100 5.31 5.81 5.84
CA ALA A 100 5.56 6.90 6.78
C ALA A 100 6.24 8.09 6.08
N ASN A 101 5.93 9.31 6.54
CA ASN A 101 6.43 10.56 5.96
C ASN A 101 6.08 10.75 4.46
N SER A 102 5.02 10.09 3.98
CA SER A 102 4.52 10.24 2.61
C SER A 102 3.00 10.19 2.59
N ASP A 103 2.39 10.65 1.51
CA ASP A 103 0.95 10.48 1.27
C ASP A 103 0.60 9.18 0.51
N CYS A 104 1.56 8.26 0.37
CA CYS A 104 1.38 7.03 -0.39
C CYS A 104 0.74 5.93 0.43
N TRP A 105 -0.55 5.69 0.22
CA TRP A 105 -1.25 4.52 0.73
C TRP A 105 -0.81 3.26 0.00
N LEU A 106 -0.70 2.15 0.74
CA LEU A 106 -0.47 0.84 0.16
C LEU A 106 -1.76 0.36 -0.50
N ALA A 107 -1.64 -0.46 -1.54
CA ALA A 107 -2.80 -1.05 -2.18
C ALA A 107 -3.50 -2.05 -1.24
N GLY A 108 -4.84 -2.09 -1.32
CA GLY A 108 -5.66 -2.98 -0.52
C GLY A 108 -5.99 -2.42 0.87
N ASP A 109 -7.17 -2.80 1.31
CA ASP A 109 -7.76 -2.50 2.61
C ASP A 109 -8.64 -3.69 3.04
N LEU A 110 -8.96 -3.76 4.34
CA LEU A 110 -9.75 -4.85 4.94
C LEU A 110 -10.90 -4.29 5.78
#